data_AF-A0A7K5H4W0-F1
#
_entry.id   AF-A0A7K5H4W0-F1
#
_cell.length_a   1.000
_cell.length_b   1.000
_cell.length_c   1.000
_cell.angle_alpha   90.00
_cell.angle_beta   90.00
_cell.angle_gamma   90.00
#
_symmetry.space_group_name_H-M   'P 1'
#
loop_
_entity.id
_entity.type
_entity.pdbx_description
1 polymer ?
#
loop_
_entity_poly.entity_id
_entity_poly.type
_entity_poly.pdbx_seq_one_letter_code
_entity_poly.pdbx_strand_id
1 'polypeptide(L)'
;EDLGIKHRLWVYSGRRGVHCWVCDDAVRKWSPALRAATVEYLTLVKVAGTRCWLLSRRISFSKWPCHAGCAGSRGRVYTGGAGSTVFTISLDRQPQHRESLQGEFPKKRDSVQRWELLKSRMERTRRMTASGRTVACHADWEIMLQYCFPRLDINVSKGVGHLLKSPFSVHPKTGRISVPLDLERLDQFDPFAVPTISSLCHELDVAGDDGEQEDGGETEPKRRARGEWGWSWGMAGPHHLLLLSSLYPPDYKKTSLAPYVRVFEQFVEEMERTRRGELLRRSGKC
;
A
#
# COMPACT_ATOMS: atom_id res chain seq x y z
N GLU A 1 8.47 -2.70 14.47
CA GLU A 1 9.25 -3.18 15.63
C GLU A 1 10.40 -2.24 15.92
N ASP A 2 11.33 -2.04 14.98
CA ASP A 2 12.55 -1.21 15.15
C ASP A 2 12.31 0.20 15.72
N LEU A 3 11.26 0.88 15.27
CA LEU A 3 10.95 2.26 15.66
C LEU A 3 9.96 2.35 16.82
N GLY A 4 9.46 1.23 17.35
CA GLY A 4 8.45 1.21 18.42
C GLY A 4 7.10 1.81 18.05
N ILE A 5 6.85 2.09 16.77
CA ILE A 5 5.59 2.65 16.25
C ILE A 5 4.47 1.65 16.44
N LYS A 6 3.32 2.09 16.97
CA LYS A 6 2.15 1.24 17.22
C LYS A 6 1.03 1.49 16.23
N HIS A 7 0.63 2.74 16.04
CA HIS A 7 -0.58 3.12 15.33
C HIS A 7 -0.27 3.43 13.87
N ARG A 8 -0.50 2.44 12.99
CA ARG A 8 -0.27 2.53 11.55
C ARG A 8 -1.55 2.22 10.78
N LEU A 9 -2.00 3.17 9.98
CA LEU A 9 -3.13 2.98 9.06
C LEU A 9 -2.62 2.98 7.63
N TRP A 10 -2.67 1.82 6.98
CA TRP A 10 -2.37 1.70 5.55
C TRP A 10 -3.64 1.90 4.74
N VAL A 11 -3.55 2.66 3.65
CA VAL A 11 -4.70 3.10 2.86
C VAL A 11 -4.38 2.92 1.39
N TYR A 12 -5.27 2.26 0.64
CA TYR A 12 -5.20 2.22 -0.81
C TYR A 12 -5.38 3.61 -1.41
N SER A 13 -4.51 4.01 -2.34
CA SER A 13 -4.56 5.35 -2.98
C SER A 13 -5.77 5.59 -3.89
N GLY A 14 -6.56 4.55 -4.19
CA GLY A 14 -7.62 4.55 -5.20
C GLY A 14 -7.14 4.22 -6.62
N ARG A 15 -5.83 3.98 -6.83
CA ARG A 15 -5.30 3.58 -8.15
C ARG A 15 -4.18 2.53 -8.10
N ARG A 16 -2.94 2.92 -7.81
CA ARG A 16 -1.74 2.08 -8.06
C ARG A 16 -0.70 2.10 -6.94
N GLY A 17 -1.07 2.64 -5.78
CA GLY A 17 -0.18 2.75 -4.64
C GLY A 17 -0.95 2.72 -3.34
N VAL A 18 -0.21 2.81 -2.25
CA VAL A 18 -0.71 2.81 -0.88
C VAL A 18 -0.05 3.93 -0.11
N HIS A 19 -0.76 4.46 0.88
CA HIS A 19 -0.26 5.46 1.82
C HIS A 19 -0.22 4.84 3.21
N CYS A 20 0.74 5.25 4.04
CA CYS A 20 0.80 4.85 5.44
C CYS A 20 0.70 6.10 6.32
N TRP A 21 -0.28 6.10 7.21
CA TRP A 21 -0.44 7.12 8.24
C TRP A 21 0.09 6.56 9.55
N VAL A 22 1.08 7.24 10.13
CA VAL A 22 1.61 6.91 11.46
C VAL A 22 1.06 7.92 12.46
N CYS A 23 0.29 7.43 13.44
CA CYS A 23 -0.56 8.26 14.27
C CYS A 23 -0.16 8.33 15.75
N ASP A 24 0.91 7.64 16.16
CA ASP A 24 1.46 7.73 17.51
C ASP A 24 1.74 9.18 17.94
N ASP A 25 1.36 9.56 19.17
CA ASP A 25 1.51 10.92 19.71
C ASP A 25 2.95 11.44 19.64
N ALA A 26 3.93 10.57 19.91
CA ALA A 26 5.34 10.91 19.82
C ALA A 26 5.76 11.17 18.37
N VAL A 27 5.32 10.34 17.42
CA VAL A 27 5.68 10.43 16.00
C VAL A 27 5.08 11.68 15.36
N ARG A 28 3.83 12.05 15.73
CA ARG A 28 3.19 13.27 15.25
C ARG A 28 4.01 14.53 15.55
N LYS A 29 4.80 14.52 16.64
CA LYS A 29 5.66 15.63 17.09
C LYS A 29 7.09 15.58 16.54
N TRP A 30 7.44 14.59 15.71
CA TRP A 30 8.78 14.48 15.16
C TRP A 30 9.16 15.68 14.28
N SER A 31 10.38 16.16 14.48
CA SER A 31 10.98 17.21 13.65
C SER A 31 11.21 16.74 12.21
N PRO A 32 11.31 17.67 11.24
CA PRO A 32 11.66 17.32 9.86
C PRO A 32 12.95 16.49 9.74
N ALA A 33 13.94 16.76 10.59
CA ALA A 33 15.20 16.01 10.62
C ALA A 33 14.98 14.55 11.04
N LEU A 34 14.18 14.30 12.08
CA LEU A 34 13.90 12.94 12.54
C LEU A 34 13.05 12.15 11.53
N ARG A 35 12.11 12.83 10.85
CA ARG A 35 11.34 12.25 9.75
C ARG A 35 12.25 11.86 8.58
N ALA A 36 13.15 12.75 8.17
CA ALA A 36 14.12 12.47 7.11
C ALA A 36 15.04 11.30 7.48
N ALA A 37 15.59 11.30 8.71
CA ALA A 37 16.42 10.21 9.21
C ALA A 37 15.68 8.85 9.20
N THR A 38 14.39 8.85 9.54
CA THR A 38 13.55 7.65 9.49
C THR A 38 13.38 7.13 8.07
N VAL A 39 13.07 8.01 7.11
CA VAL A 39 12.96 7.61 5.70
C VAL A 39 14.29 7.07 5.19
N GLU A 40 15.39 7.73 5.54
CA GLU A 40 16.74 7.27 5.20
C GLU A 40 17.08 5.90 5.80
N TYR A 41 16.63 5.63 7.02
CA TYR A 41 16.79 4.33 7.67
C TYR A 41 16.03 3.24 6.91
N LEU A 42 14.79 3.53 6.50
CA LEU A 42 13.95 2.58 5.76
C LEU A 42 14.32 2.42 4.28
N THR A 43 15.15 3.31 3.71
CA THR A 43 15.49 3.31 2.28
C THR A 43 16.76 2.51 2.00
N LEU A 44 16.60 1.31 1.45
CA LEU A 44 17.74 0.49 0.99
C LEU A 44 18.11 0.71 -0.49
N VAL A 45 17.16 1.20 -1.29
CA VAL A 45 17.30 1.38 -2.74
C VAL A 45 17.13 2.86 -3.09
N LYS A 46 18.12 3.48 -3.73
CA LYS A 46 18.03 4.86 -4.25
C LYS A 46 17.98 4.84 -5.78
N VAL A 47 17.09 5.67 -6.33
CA VAL A 47 16.98 5.91 -7.78
C VAL A 47 17.57 7.26 -8.11
N ALA A 48 18.50 7.30 -9.06
CA ALA A 48 19.02 8.54 -9.64
C ALA A 48 18.98 8.42 -11.17
N GLY A 49 17.92 8.97 -11.79
CA GLY A 49 17.68 8.86 -13.23
C GLY A 49 17.29 7.42 -13.64
N THR A 50 17.88 6.90 -14.71
CA THR A 50 17.71 5.50 -15.16
C THR A 50 18.55 4.50 -14.36
N ARG A 51 19.39 4.99 -13.45
CA ARG A 51 20.30 4.17 -12.65
C ARG A 51 19.75 3.98 -11.25
N CYS A 52 19.71 2.73 -10.83
CA CYS A 52 19.26 2.36 -9.50
C CYS A 52 20.35 1.56 -8.84
N TRP A 53 20.73 1.96 -7.64
CA TRP A 53 21.83 1.36 -6.91
C TRP A 53 21.39 1.13 -5.48
N LEU A 54 21.79 -0.01 -4.94
CA LEU A 54 21.69 -0.23 -3.51
C LEU A 54 22.65 0.70 -2.78
N LEU A 55 22.22 1.15 -1.61
CA LEU A 55 23.13 1.69 -0.61
C LEU A 55 23.94 0.53 0.00
N SER A 56 24.78 -0.09 -0.82
CA SER A 56 25.66 -1.23 -0.48
C SER A 56 26.54 -0.96 0.76
N ARG A 57 26.80 0.32 1.09
CA ARG A 57 27.52 0.72 2.30
C ARG A 57 26.73 0.63 3.61
N ARG A 58 25.40 0.41 3.58
CA ARG A 58 24.55 0.31 4.79
C ARG A 58 24.09 -1.11 5.11
N ILE A 59 24.29 -2.08 4.21
CA ILE A 59 23.85 -3.46 4.41
C ILE A 59 25.07 -4.35 4.66
N SER A 60 25.30 -4.69 5.92
CA SER A 60 26.14 -5.84 6.26
C SER A 60 25.31 -7.09 6.03
N PHE A 61 25.37 -7.62 4.81
CA PHE A 61 24.66 -8.83 4.42
C PHE A 61 25.00 -10.05 5.30
N SER A 62 26.18 -10.07 5.93
CA SER A 62 26.56 -11.08 6.93
C SER A 62 25.82 -10.99 8.27
N LYS A 63 25.19 -9.84 8.57
CA LYS A 63 24.41 -9.59 9.81
C LYS A 63 22.91 -9.44 9.56
N TRP A 64 22.45 -9.56 8.31
CA TRP A 64 21.03 -9.47 8.00
C TRP A 64 20.32 -10.69 8.58
N PRO A 65 19.40 -10.55 9.55
CA PRO A 65 18.65 -11.69 10.04
C PRO A 65 17.79 -12.21 8.89
N CYS A 66 17.83 -13.52 8.67
CA CYS A 66 16.88 -14.21 7.81
C CYS A 66 15.47 -14.11 8.42
N HIS A 67 14.86 -12.92 8.44
CA HIS A 67 13.44 -12.81 8.77
C HIS A 67 12.66 -13.49 7.66
N ALA A 68 11.93 -14.53 8.05
CA ALA A 68 11.20 -15.48 7.22
C ALA A 68 10.16 -14.87 6.26
N GLY A 69 9.92 -13.55 6.29
CA GLY A 69 8.95 -12.86 5.42
C GLY A 69 9.37 -12.75 3.95
N CYS A 70 10.67 -12.71 3.63
CA CYS A 70 11.14 -12.70 2.24
C CYS A 70 11.25 -14.09 1.61
N ALA A 71 11.14 -15.16 2.42
CA ALA A 71 11.19 -16.55 1.93
C ALA A 71 9.81 -17.08 1.49
N GLY A 72 8.72 -16.47 1.99
CA GLY A 72 7.34 -16.90 1.70
C GLY A 72 6.79 -16.40 0.37
N SER A 73 7.34 -15.32 -0.19
CA SER A 73 7.07 -14.96 -1.58
C SER A 73 7.86 -15.93 -2.46
N ARG A 74 7.18 -16.94 -3.02
CA ARG A 74 7.64 -17.62 -4.25
C ARG A 74 7.84 -16.52 -5.30
N GLY A 75 9.03 -15.93 -5.31
CA GLY A 75 9.38 -14.80 -6.14
C GLY A 75 9.32 -15.21 -7.60
N ARG A 76 8.13 -15.14 -8.19
CA ARG A 76 7.97 -15.06 -9.64
C ARG A 76 8.48 -13.68 -10.01
N VAL A 77 9.79 -13.58 -10.22
CA VAL A 77 10.36 -12.49 -10.99
C VAL A 77 9.78 -12.66 -12.40
N TYR A 78 8.71 -11.92 -12.69
CA TYR A 78 8.17 -11.81 -14.03
C TYR A 78 9.21 -11.11 -14.90
N THR A 79 10.05 -11.89 -15.59
CA THR A 79 10.90 -11.37 -16.65
C THR A 79 10.02 -11.16 -17.88
N GLY A 80 9.33 -10.02 -17.93
CA GLY A 80 8.60 -9.62 -19.13
C GLY A 80 9.58 -9.26 -20.25
N GLY A 81 9.48 -9.96 -21.38
CA GLY A 81 10.00 -9.54 -22.68
C GLY A 81 11.51 -9.68 -22.91
N ALA A 82 11.88 -9.82 -24.18
CA ALA A 82 13.24 -10.04 -24.70
C ALA A 82 14.31 -8.99 -24.27
N GLY A 83 13.92 -7.89 -23.64
CA GLY A 83 14.82 -6.90 -23.02
C GLY A 83 15.23 -7.19 -21.56
N SER A 84 14.66 -8.22 -20.91
CA SER A 84 14.87 -8.50 -19.49
C SER A 84 16.27 -9.06 -19.15
N THR A 85 17.00 -9.60 -20.13
CA THR A 85 18.32 -10.24 -19.92
C THR A 85 19.42 -9.22 -19.61
N VAL A 86 19.25 -7.96 -20.04
CA VAL A 86 20.29 -6.91 -19.97
C VAL A 86 20.34 -6.24 -18.58
N PHE A 87 19.21 -6.14 -17.87
CA PHE A 87 19.15 -5.42 -16.59
C PHE A 87 19.69 -6.22 -15.40
N THR A 88 19.46 -7.53 -15.35
CA THR A 88 19.91 -8.39 -14.24
C THR A 88 21.43 -8.52 -14.22
N ILE A 89 22.03 -8.60 -15.41
CA ILE A 89 23.46 -8.75 -15.63
C ILE A 89 24.20 -7.41 -15.38
N SER A 90 23.52 -6.27 -15.53
CA SER A 90 24.13 -4.96 -15.29
C SER A 90 24.21 -4.54 -13.83
N LEU A 91 23.64 -5.33 -12.93
CA LEU A 91 23.72 -5.15 -11.47
C LEU A 91 24.90 -5.90 -10.85
N ASP A 92 25.56 -6.78 -11.61
CA ASP A 92 26.78 -7.44 -11.15
C ASP A 92 27.96 -6.48 -11.27
N ARG A 93 28.52 -6.09 -10.13
CA ARG A 93 29.72 -5.24 -10.05
C ARG A 93 31.00 -5.99 -10.41
N GLN A 94 30.99 -7.33 -10.46
CA GLN A 94 32.16 -8.12 -10.82
C GLN A 94 32.09 -8.60 -12.28
N PRO A 95 32.95 -8.09 -13.17
CA PRO A 95 32.94 -8.41 -14.61
C PRO A 95 33.04 -9.93 -14.89
N GLN A 96 33.81 -10.63 -14.06
CA GLN A 96 34.10 -12.06 -14.20
C GLN A 96 32.86 -12.95 -14.03
N HIS A 97 31.91 -12.54 -13.20
CA HIS A 97 30.65 -13.25 -13.02
C HIS A 97 29.64 -12.91 -14.11
N ARG A 98 29.62 -11.63 -14.48
CA ARG A 98 28.77 -11.07 -15.54
C ARG A 98 28.97 -11.81 -16.87
N GLU A 99 30.20 -11.95 -17.31
CA GLU A 99 30.54 -12.59 -18.60
C GLU A 99 30.15 -14.07 -18.64
N SER A 100 30.41 -14.80 -17.54
CA SER A 100 30.04 -16.21 -17.45
C SER A 100 28.52 -16.41 -17.43
N LEU A 101 27.78 -15.55 -16.71
CA LEU A 101 26.31 -15.60 -16.69
C LEU A 101 25.72 -15.20 -18.05
N GLN A 102 26.34 -14.25 -18.77
CA GLN A 102 25.95 -13.88 -20.14
C GLN A 102 26.04 -15.06 -21.11
N GLY A 103 27.05 -15.92 -20.97
CA GLY A 103 27.19 -17.12 -21.80
C GLY A 103 26.23 -18.26 -21.44
N GLU A 104 25.80 -18.36 -20.18
CA GLU A 104 24.96 -19.46 -19.69
C GLU A 104 23.46 -19.16 -19.68
N PHE A 105 23.06 -17.90 -19.52
CA PHE A 105 21.65 -17.50 -19.48
C PHE A 105 20.87 -17.83 -20.75
N PRO A 106 21.42 -17.63 -21.97
CA PRO A 106 20.74 -18.04 -23.21
C PRO A 106 20.50 -19.54 -23.31
N LYS A 107 21.28 -20.36 -22.57
CA LYS A 107 21.15 -21.81 -22.55
C LYS A 107 20.02 -22.31 -21.64
N LYS A 108 19.35 -21.41 -20.89
CA LYS A 108 18.27 -21.75 -19.95
C LYS A 108 16.91 -21.41 -20.54
N ARG A 109 15.92 -22.27 -20.30
CA ARG A 109 14.59 -22.19 -20.93
C ARG A 109 13.75 -21.04 -20.42
N ASP A 110 13.76 -20.82 -19.11
CA ASP A 110 12.87 -19.87 -18.43
C ASP A 110 13.63 -19.00 -17.41
N SER A 111 12.92 -18.07 -16.78
CA SER A 111 13.51 -17.19 -15.75
C SER A 111 13.81 -17.91 -14.45
N VAL A 112 13.06 -18.96 -14.12
CA VAL A 112 13.23 -19.75 -12.89
C VAL A 112 14.58 -20.46 -12.94
N GLN A 113 14.91 -21.12 -14.06
CA GLN A 113 16.21 -21.78 -14.27
C GLN A 113 17.37 -20.78 -14.27
N ARG A 114 17.18 -19.60 -14.86
CA ARG A 114 18.20 -18.52 -14.84
C ARG A 114 18.44 -18.01 -13.42
N TRP A 115 17.37 -17.83 -12.64
CA TRP A 115 17.45 -17.41 -11.25
C TRP A 115 18.13 -18.46 -10.37
N GLU A 116 17.80 -19.74 -10.56
CA GLU A 116 18.41 -20.83 -9.80
C GLU A 116 19.93 -20.94 -10.05
N LEU A 117 20.33 -20.79 -11.31
CA LEU A 117 21.74 -20.73 -11.70
C LEU A 117 22.48 -19.58 -11.01
N LEU A 118 21.88 -18.37 -11.01
CA LEU A 118 22.44 -17.20 -10.36
C LEU A 118 22.62 -17.42 -8.86
N LYS A 119 21.55 -17.82 -8.15
CA LYS A 119 21.58 -18.09 -6.69
C LYS A 119 22.65 -19.11 -6.34
N SER A 120 22.65 -20.26 -7.04
CA SER A 120 23.61 -21.34 -6.82
C SER A 120 25.07 -20.86 -6.97
N ARG A 121 25.31 -19.94 -7.91
CA ARG A 121 26.64 -19.36 -8.12
C ARG A 121 27.05 -18.41 -6.99
N MET A 122 26.15 -17.52 -6.56
CA MET A 122 26.41 -16.60 -5.46
C MET A 122 26.63 -17.33 -4.13
N GLU A 123 25.88 -18.41 -3.87
CA GLU A 123 26.09 -19.28 -2.71
C GLU A 123 27.48 -19.95 -2.74
N ARG A 124 27.93 -20.44 -3.90
CA ARG A 124 29.29 -21.00 -4.04
C ARG A 124 30.37 -19.95 -3.75
N THR A 125 30.24 -18.74 -4.30
CA THR A 125 31.19 -17.65 -4.03
C THR A 125 31.25 -17.33 -2.54
N ARG A 126 30.10 -17.24 -1.87
CA ARG A 126 30.02 -16.99 -0.41
C ARG A 126 30.72 -18.09 0.41
N ARG A 127 30.55 -19.37 0.04
CA ARG A 127 31.26 -20.49 0.68
C ARG A 127 32.76 -20.43 0.46
N MET A 128 33.21 -20.05 -0.74
CA MET A 128 34.63 -19.91 -1.06
C MET A 128 35.29 -18.74 -0.31
N THR A 129 34.54 -17.69 0.03
CA THR A 129 35.02 -16.61 0.91
C THR A 129 35.31 -17.06 2.32
N ALA A 130 34.50 -17.96 2.89
CA ALA A 130 34.78 -18.54 4.21
C ALA A 130 36.11 -19.32 4.23
N SER A 131 36.55 -19.82 3.08
CA SER A 131 37.85 -20.47 2.89
C SER A 131 39.00 -19.51 2.51
N GLY A 132 38.76 -18.19 2.46
CA GLY A 132 39.77 -17.18 2.11
C GLY A 132 40.15 -17.10 0.63
N ARG A 133 39.45 -17.83 -0.26
CA ARG A 133 39.83 -17.99 -1.68
C ARG A 133 39.27 -16.91 -2.60
N THR A 134 38.14 -16.29 -2.25
CA THR A 134 37.41 -15.32 -3.11
C THR A 134 36.67 -14.29 -2.29
N VAL A 135 36.35 -13.12 -2.86
CA VAL A 135 35.49 -12.10 -2.22
C VAL A 135 34.02 -12.51 -2.32
N ALA A 136 33.25 -12.32 -1.24
CA ALA A 136 31.83 -12.67 -1.21
C ALA A 136 31.03 -11.81 -2.19
N CYS A 137 30.08 -12.42 -2.90
CA CYS A 137 29.17 -11.74 -3.82
C CYS A 137 27.73 -11.97 -3.35
N HIS A 138 26.95 -10.89 -3.28
CA HIS A 138 25.56 -10.87 -2.82
C HIS A 138 24.62 -10.39 -3.92
N ALA A 139 24.99 -10.58 -5.20
CA ALA A 139 24.24 -10.05 -6.33
C ALA A 139 22.79 -10.55 -6.36
N ASP A 140 22.54 -11.78 -5.93
CA ASP A 140 21.20 -12.35 -5.76
C ASP A 140 20.34 -11.49 -4.83
N TRP A 141 20.87 -11.11 -3.66
CA TRP A 141 20.16 -10.27 -2.70
C TRP A 141 20.02 -8.83 -3.17
N GLU A 142 21.06 -8.28 -3.80
CA GLU A 142 21.04 -6.97 -4.41
C GLU A 142 19.94 -6.88 -5.49
N ILE A 143 19.84 -7.87 -6.37
CA ILE A 143 18.78 -7.95 -7.38
C ILE A 143 17.40 -8.06 -6.72
N MET A 144 17.23 -8.93 -5.71
CA MET A 144 15.96 -9.05 -5.00
C MET A 144 15.51 -7.72 -4.40
N LEU A 145 16.40 -7.04 -3.67
CA LEU A 145 16.11 -5.74 -3.08
C LEU A 145 15.79 -4.69 -4.15
N GLN A 146 16.57 -4.66 -5.23
CA GLN A 146 16.36 -3.73 -6.33
C GLN A 146 14.97 -3.85 -6.98
N TYR A 147 14.46 -5.07 -7.15
CA TYR A 147 13.18 -5.31 -7.80
C TYR A 147 11.98 -5.31 -6.84
N CYS A 148 12.17 -5.76 -5.60
CA CYS A 148 11.07 -6.04 -4.68
C CYS A 148 11.02 -5.10 -3.47
N PHE A 149 12.10 -4.38 -3.15
CA PHE A 149 12.11 -3.51 -1.97
C PHE A 149 11.28 -2.23 -2.20
N PRO A 150 10.48 -1.79 -1.21
CA PRO A 150 9.63 -0.62 -1.36
C PRO A 150 10.45 0.65 -1.63
N ARG A 151 9.96 1.47 -2.55
CA ARG A 151 10.53 2.77 -2.88
C ARG A 151 9.74 3.85 -2.14
N LEU A 152 10.38 4.49 -1.16
CA LEU A 152 9.77 5.54 -0.36
C LEU A 152 10.04 6.91 -1.00
N ASP A 153 8.99 7.72 -1.11
CA ASP A 153 9.13 9.12 -1.52
C ASP A 153 9.39 9.99 -0.27
N ILE A 154 10.63 10.45 -0.17
CA ILE A 154 11.10 11.25 0.96
C ILE A 154 10.43 12.62 1.05
N ASN A 155 10.00 13.19 -0.08
CA ASN A 155 9.45 14.54 -0.09
C ASN A 155 8.06 14.59 0.55
N VAL A 156 7.31 13.49 0.45
CA VAL A 156 6.00 13.28 1.10
C VAL A 156 6.15 13.14 2.62
N SER A 157 7.31 12.65 3.07
CA SER A 157 7.51 12.20 4.46
C SER A 157 8.26 13.21 5.33
N LYS A 158 9.17 14.00 4.76
CA LYS A 158 10.06 14.91 5.51
C LYS A 158 9.37 16.17 6.02
N GLY A 159 8.40 16.69 5.26
CA GLY A 159 7.73 17.96 5.56
C GLY A 159 6.51 17.78 6.44
N VAL A 160 6.40 18.54 7.53
CA VAL A 160 5.23 18.50 8.42
C VAL A 160 3.98 19.06 7.74
N GLY A 161 4.13 20.03 6.85
CA GLY A 161 3.03 20.64 6.09
C GLY A 161 2.68 19.92 4.78
N HIS A 162 3.19 18.71 4.55
CA HIS A 162 2.87 17.99 3.32
C HIS A 162 1.41 17.50 3.34
N LEU A 163 0.64 17.85 2.31
CA LEU A 163 -0.75 17.43 2.19
C LEU A 163 -0.83 16.04 1.57
N LEU A 164 -1.56 15.14 2.22
CA LEU A 164 -1.79 13.79 1.74
C LEU A 164 -3.29 13.55 1.56
N LYS A 165 -3.65 12.73 0.56
CA LYS A 165 -5.04 12.37 0.29
C LYS A 165 -5.68 11.71 1.51
N SER A 166 -6.82 12.23 1.95
CA SER A 166 -7.60 11.66 3.07
C SER A 166 -8.03 10.21 2.78
N PRO A 167 -8.03 9.32 3.80
CA PRO A 167 -8.78 8.07 3.75
C PRO A 167 -10.23 8.32 3.31
N PHE A 168 -10.82 7.33 2.63
CA PHE A 168 -12.16 7.35 2.04
C PHE A 168 -12.41 8.37 0.92
N SER A 169 -11.39 9.12 0.48
CA SER A 169 -11.52 9.99 -0.70
C SER A 169 -11.75 9.19 -1.98
N VAL A 170 -12.59 9.71 -2.87
CA VAL A 170 -12.80 9.16 -4.22
C VAL A 170 -11.61 9.51 -5.12
N HIS A 171 -11.06 8.54 -5.85
CA HIS A 171 -10.05 8.82 -6.86
C HIS A 171 -10.72 9.28 -8.18
N PRO A 172 -10.41 10.49 -8.70
CA PRO A 172 -11.22 11.14 -9.74
C PRO A 172 -11.27 10.39 -11.07
N LYS A 173 -10.22 9.65 -11.44
CA LYS A 173 -10.19 8.90 -12.71
C LYS A 173 -10.70 7.47 -12.63
N THR A 174 -10.73 6.87 -11.44
CA THR A 174 -11.08 5.45 -11.27
C THR A 174 -12.41 5.27 -10.56
N GLY A 175 -12.94 6.33 -9.94
CA GLY A 175 -14.11 6.28 -9.07
C GLY A 175 -13.89 5.49 -7.77
N ARG A 176 -12.76 4.80 -7.61
CA ARG A 176 -12.48 3.93 -6.46
C ARG A 176 -12.29 4.73 -5.17
N ILE A 177 -12.79 4.18 -4.08
CA ILE A 177 -12.62 4.74 -2.74
C ILE A 177 -11.21 4.42 -2.21
N SER A 178 -10.60 5.40 -1.53
CA SER A 178 -9.30 5.23 -0.88
C SER A 178 -9.46 4.51 0.47
N VAL A 179 -9.62 3.20 0.43
CA VAL A 179 -10.00 2.38 1.59
C VAL A 179 -8.82 1.99 2.49
N PRO A 180 -9.01 1.92 3.82
CA PRO A 180 -8.09 1.25 4.74
C PRO A 180 -7.79 -0.20 4.35
N LEU A 181 -6.57 -0.65 4.60
CA LEU A 181 -6.12 -2.00 4.34
C LEU A 181 -6.08 -2.80 5.64
N ASP A 182 -6.72 -3.96 5.64
CA ASP A 182 -6.56 -4.98 6.68
C ASP A 182 -5.19 -5.66 6.52
N LEU A 183 -4.34 -5.52 7.52
CA LEU A 183 -2.99 -6.06 7.51
C LEU A 183 -2.94 -7.57 7.79
N GLU A 184 -3.96 -8.14 8.44
CA GLU A 184 -4.03 -9.58 8.71
C GLU A 184 -4.44 -10.36 7.45
N ARG A 185 -5.16 -9.70 6.54
CA ARG A 185 -5.68 -10.28 5.30
C ARG A 185 -5.13 -9.61 4.04
N LEU A 186 -3.95 -9.01 4.13
CA LEU A 186 -3.37 -8.20 3.04
C LEU A 186 -3.19 -8.99 1.73
N ASP A 187 -2.82 -10.27 1.80
CA ASP A 187 -2.64 -11.12 0.60
C ASP A 187 -3.92 -11.35 -0.19
N GLN A 188 -5.10 -11.09 0.41
CA GLN A 188 -6.41 -11.22 -0.21
C GLN A 188 -6.91 -9.90 -0.80
N PHE A 189 -6.19 -8.79 -0.56
CA PHE A 189 -6.61 -7.48 -1.05
C PHE A 189 -6.46 -7.38 -2.57
N ASP A 190 -7.58 -7.18 -3.26
CA ASP A 190 -7.61 -6.93 -4.70
C ASP A 190 -7.93 -5.45 -5.01
N PRO A 191 -6.98 -4.67 -5.57
CA PRO A 191 -7.20 -3.26 -5.91
C PRO A 191 -8.22 -3.06 -7.04
N PHE A 192 -8.59 -4.10 -7.79
CA PHE A 192 -9.58 -4.04 -8.86
C PHE A 192 -11.01 -4.25 -8.34
N ALA A 193 -11.16 -4.95 -7.20
CA ALA A 193 -12.44 -5.20 -6.54
C ALA A 193 -12.86 -4.11 -5.54
N VAL A 194 -12.01 -3.11 -5.29
CA VAL A 194 -12.32 -1.99 -4.40
C VAL A 194 -13.54 -1.22 -4.92
N PRO A 195 -14.55 -0.91 -4.08
CA PRO A 195 -15.78 -0.26 -4.51
C PRO A 195 -15.53 1.11 -5.12
N THR A 196 -16.38 1.45 -6.09
CA THR A 196 -16.40 2.76 -6.73
C THR A 196 -17.54 3.60 -6.17
N ILE A 197 -17.43 4.93 -6.27
CA ILE A 197 -18.52 5.81 -5.85
C ILE A 197 -19.84 5.47 -6.58
N SER A 198 -19.76 5.14 -7.88
CA SER A 198 -20.93 4.76 -8.68
C SER A 198 -21.57 3.47 -8.20
N SER A 199 -20.76 2.44 -7.85
CA SER A 199 -21.30 1.19 -7.32
C SER A 199 -21.93 1.39 -5.94
N LEU A 200 -21.33 2.22 -5.09
CA LEU A 200 -21.88 2.52 -3.76
C LEU A 200 -23.20 3.29 -3.83
N CYS A 201 -23.31 4.28 -4.73
CA CYS A 201 -24.58 4.97 -4.95
C CYS A 201 -25.68 3.99 -5.36
N HIS A 202 -25.39 3.10 -6.31
CA HIS A 202 -26.35 2.07 -6.74
C HIS A 202 -26.75 1.13 -5.59
N GLU A 203 -25.81 0.68 -4.77
CA GLU A 203 -26.12 -0.17 -3.60
C GLU A 203 -27.03 0.55 -2.59
N LEU A 204 -26.85 1.86 -2.41
CA LEU A 204 -27.69 2.67 -1.52
C LEU A 204 -29.10 2.89 -2.08
N ASP A 205 -29.21 3.14 -3.39
CA ASP A 205 -30.49 3.34 -4.07
C ASP A 205 -31.33 2.06 -3.97
N VAL A 206 -30.74 0.88 -4.21
CA VAL A 206 -31.41 -0.42 -4.05
C VAL A 206 -31.80 -0.66 -2.60
N ALA A 207 -30.89 -0.42 -1.66
CA ALA A 207 -31.16 -0.66 -0.23
C ALA A 207 -32.18 0.31 0.39
N GLY A 208 -32.51 1.41 -0.29
CA GLY A 208 -33.58 2.35 0.05
C GLY A 208 -34.95 1.90 -0.48
N ASP A 209 -34.99 1.31 -1.68
CA ASP A 209 -36.21 0.78 -2.32
C ASP A 209 -36.78 -0.44 -1.57
N ASP A 210 -35.90 -1.28 -1.01
CA ASP A 210 -36.27 -2.41 -0.14
C ASP A 210 -36.96 -1.98 1.18
N GLY A 211 -36.93 -0.69 1.53
CA GLY A 211 -37.62 -0.11 2.69
C GLY A 211 -39.07 0.28 2.44
N GLU A 212 -39.56 0.22 1.19
CA GLU A 212 -40.93 0.62 0.82
C GLU A 212 -41.90 -0.58 0.65
N GLN A 213 -41.47 -1.82 0.93
CA GLN A 213 -42.31 -3.03 0.81
C GLN A 213 -42.56 -3.76 2.14
N GLU A 214 -42.94 -3.05 3.21
CA GLU A 214 -43.73 -3.63 4.31
C GLU A 214 -44.65 -2.55 4.93
N ASP A 215 -45.73 -2.20 4.23
CA ASP A 215 -47.06 -2.07 4.84
C ASP A 215 -48.14 -2.09 3.75
N GLY A 216 -48.95 -3.14 3.73
CA GLY A 216 -50.07 -3.29 2.82
C GLY A 216 -51.33 -2.65 3.44
N GLY A 217 -51.76 -1.50 2.91
CA GLY A 217 -53.02 -0.88 3.31
C GLY A 217 -53.43 0.36 2.48
N GLU A 218 -54.08 0.11 1.34
CA GLU A 218 -55.11 0.93 0.66
C GLU A 218 -54.78 2.24 -0.11
N THR A 219 -54.82 2.08 -1.45
CA THR A 219 -55.49 2.87 -2.52
C THR A 219 -55.10 4.33 -2.89
N GLU A 220 -54.49 4.41 -4.10
CA GLU A 220 -54.66 5.38 -5.24
C GLU A 220 -54.27 6.89 -5.15
N PRO A 221 -54.00 7.58 -6.29
CA PRO A 221 -53.42 7.11 -7.56
C PRO A 221 -52.25 7.98 -8.11
N LYS A 222 -51.53 7.36 -9.07
CA LYS A 222 -50.56 7.91 -10.03
C LYS A 222 -50.68 9.41 -10.36
N ARG A 223 -49.56 10.12 -10.20
CA ARG A 223 -49.15 11.19 -11.13
C ARG A 223 -47.75 10.90 -11.68
N ARG A 224 -47.71 10.37 -12.90
CA ARG A 224 -46.52 10.42 -13.76
C ARG A 224 -46.29 11.87 -14.16
N ALA A 225 -45.13 12.43 -13.82
CA ALA A 225 -44.54 13.52 -14.55
C ALA A 225 -43.16 13.07 -15.06
N ARG A 226 -43.13 12.75 -16.34
CA ARG A 226 -41.92 12.59 -17.14
C ARG A 226 -41.29 13.99 -17.25
N GLY A 227 -40.12 14.20 -16.66
CA GLY A 227 -39.41 15.47 -16.72
C GLY A 227 -37.91 15.21 -16.82
N GLU A 228 -37.34 15.65 -17.92
CA GLU A 228 -35.92 15.52 -18.29
C GLU A 228 -35.01 16.12 -17.22
N TRP A 229 -33.95 15.39 -16.83
CA TRP A 229 -32.90 15.92 -15.95
C TRP A 229 -31.95 16.83 -16.75
N GLY A 230 -32.44 18.03 -17.10
CA GLY A 230 -31.63 19.12 -17.59
C GLY A 230 -30.93 19.80 -16.42
N TRP A 231 -29.60 19.67 -16.34
CA TRP A 231 -28.77 20.42 -15.40
C TRP A 231 -28.71 21.89 -15.83
N SER A 232 -29.67 22.71 -15.40
CA SER A 232 -29.60 24.16 -15.56
C SER A 232 -29.14 24.81 -14.26
N TRP A 233 -27.97 25.44 -14.29
CA TRP A 233 -27.48 26.31 -13.23
C TRP A 233 -28.29 27.62 -13.25
N GLY A 234 -29.22 27.77 -12.32
CA GLY A 234 -30.02 28.98 -12.16
C GLY A 234 -30.47 29.17 -10.71
N MET A 235 -30.13 30.32 -10.15
CA MET A 235 -30.29 30.69 -8.75
C MET A 235 -31.75 30.62 -8.26
N ALA A 236 -32.03 29.76 -7.26
CA ALA A 236 -33.17 29.89 -6.34
C ALA A 236 -32.89 29.07 -5.05
N GLY A 237 -33.28 29.62 -3.90
CA GLY A 237 -32.79 29.26 -2.56
C GLY A 237 -33.18 27.89 -1.96
N PRO A 238 -32.65 27.56 -0.76
CA PRO A 238 -32.38 26.19 -0.36
C PRO A 238 -33.26 25.72 0.81
N HIS A 239 -34.56 25.44 0.63
CA HIS A 239 -35.35 24.95 1.80
C HIS A 239 -36.37 23.84 1.56
N HIS A 240 -36.58 23.33 0.35
CA HIS A 240 -37.59 22.28 0.12
C HIS A 240 -37.04 20.92 -0.37
N LEU A 241 -35.76 20.85 -0.75
CA LEU A 241 -35.11 19.61 -1.21
C LEU A 241 -34.22 18.93 -0.16
N LEU A 242 -34.07 19.54 1.02
CA LEU A 242 -33.24 19.00 2.12
C LEU A 242 -34.03 18.13 3.12
N LEU A 243 -35.35 18.09 3.03
CA LEU A 243 -36.19 17.42 4.04
C LEU A 243 -36.41 15.92 3.78
N LEU A 244 -36.32 15.44 2.53
CA LEU A 244 -36.49 14.01 2.24
C LEU A 244 -35.21 13.19 2.46
N SER A 245 -34.00 13.77 2.32
CA SER A 245 -32.75 13.05 2.64
C SER A 245 -32.42 13.03 4.14
N SER A 246 -33.26 13.66 4.97
CA SER A 246 -33.01 13.89 6.40
C SER A 246 -33.66 12.84 7.31
N LEU A 247 -34.56 12.00 6.79
CA LEU A 247 -35.31 11.03 7.63
C LEU A 247 -34.61 9.67 7.76
N TYR A 248 -33.79 9.27 6.78
CA TYR A 248 -32.91 8.10 6.87
C TYR A 248 -31.61 8.42 6.11
N PRO A 249 -30.51 8.80 6.79
CA PRO A 249 -29.23 8.91 6.09
C PRO A 249 -28.90 7.55 5.46
N PRO A 250 -28.50 7.51 4.18
CA PRO A 250 -28.14 6.27 3.51
C PRO A 250 -27.10 5.51 4.35
N ASP A 251 -27.46 4.31 4.82
CA ASP A 251 -26.62 3.57 5.74
C ASP A 251 -25.52 2.85 4.97
N TYR A 252 -24.30 3.38 5.03
CA TYR A 252 -23.12 2.76 4.44
C TYR A 252 -22.92 1.31 4.92
N LYS A 253 -23.49 0.92 6.07
CA LYS A 253 -23.42 -0.47 6.58
C LYS A 253 -24.07 -1.48 5.64
N LYS A 254 -25.02 -1.05 4.82
CA LYS A 254 -25.66 -1.88 3.78
C LYS A 254 -24.85 -1.96 2.48
N THR A 255 -23.69 -1.31 2.41
CA THR A 255 -22.86 -1.24 1.21
C THR A 255 -21.59 -2.06 1.35
N SER A 256 -20.94 -2.32 0.23
CA SER A 256 -19.61 -2.89 0.10
C SER A 256 -18.50 -2.04 0.73
N LEU A 257 -18.81 -0.81 1.18
CA LEU A 257 -17.88 0.03 1.94
C LEU A 257 -17.76 -0.41 3.41
N ALA A 258 -18.79 -1.04 3.98
CA ALA A 258 -18.87 -1.37 5.40
C ALA A 258 -17.66 -2.16 5.96
N PRO A 259 -17.11 -3.18 5.27
CA PRO A 259 -15.93 -3.90 5.76
C PRO A 259 -14.71 -3.01 5.96
N TYR A 260 -14.52 -2.02 5.09
CA TYR A 260 -13.39 -1.09 5.17
C TYR A 260 -13.56 -0.05 6.28
N VAL A 261 -14.81 0.34 6.58
CA VAL A 261 -15.11 1.20 7.73
C VAL A 261 -14.81 0.47 9.03
N ARG A 262 -15.13 -0.83 9.15
CA ARG A 262 -14.79 -1.63 10.33
C ARG A 262 -13.28 -1.69 10.60
N VAL A 263 -12.45 -1.82 9.56
CA VAL A 263 -10.99 -1.75 9.69
C VAL A 263 -10.55 -0.39 10.26
N PHE A 264 -11.20 0.70 9.83
CA PHE A 264 -10.91 2.04 10.34
C PHE A 264 -11.36 2.22 11.79
N GLU A 265 -12.56 1.74 12.14
CA GLU A 265 -13.10 1.81 13.50
C GLU A 265 -12.18 1.08 14.48
N GLN A 266 -11.75 -0.15 14.16
CA GLN A 266 -10.79 -0.91 14.97
C GLN A 266 -9.48 -0.12 15.19
N PHE A 267 -8.97 0.53 14.14
CA PHE A 267 -7.78 1.38 14.26
C PHE A 267 -8.00 2.59 15.18
N VAL A 268 -9.15 3.26 15.08
CA VAL A 268 -9.49 4.40 15.95
C VAL A 268 -9.66 3.97 17.40
N GLU A 269 -10.37 2.87 17.64
CA GLU A 269 -10.54 2.29 18.98
C GLU A 269 -9.19 1.94 19.62
N GLU A 270 -8.26 1.38 18.85
CA GLU A 270 -6.92 1.08 19.34
C GLU A 270 -6.16 2.37 19.74
N MET A 271 -6.23 3.42 18.92
CA MET A 271 -5.64 4.72 19.26
C MET A 271 -6.25 5.32 20.54
N GLU A 272 -7.58 5.27 20.67
CA GLU A 272 -8.26 5.77 21.87
C GLU A 272 -7.84 5.00 23.12
N ARG A 273 -7.76 3.67 23.04
CA ARG A 273 -7.33 2.82 24.15
C ARG A 273 -5.92 3.17 24.62
N THR A 274 -4.97 3.35 23.69
CA THR A 274 -3.61 3.78 24.03
C THR A 274 -3.61 5.15 24.70
N ARG A 275 -4.35 6.12 24.17
CA ARG A 275 -4.43 7.47 24.72
C ARG A 275 -5.01 7.49 26.14
N ARG A 276 -6.08 6.73 26.40
CA ARG A 276 -6.66 6.59 27.75
C ARG A 276 -5.66 5.93 28.71
N GLY A 277 -4.97 4.88 28.28
CA GLY A 277 -3.94 4.21 29.09
C GLY A 277 -2.77 5.13 29.45
N GLU A 278 -2.34 5.98 28.52
CA GLU A 278 -1.28 6.97 28.77
C GLU A 278 -1.73 8.07 29.74
N LEU A 279 -2.97 8.55 29.64
CA LEU A 279 -3.54 9.52 30.58
C LEU A 279 -3.58 8.97 32.01
N LEU A 280 -4.07 7.74 32.20
CA LEU A 280 -4.13 7.09 33.51
C LEU A 280 -2.73 6.89 34.13
N ARG A 281 -1.73 6.54 33.32
CA ARG A 281 -0.33 6.43 33.77
C ARG A 281 0.28 7.77 34.19
N ARG A 282 -0.19 8.89 33.61
CA ARG A 282 0.26 10.23 33.99
C ARG A 282 -0.44 10.73 35.25
N SER A 283 -1.72 10.41 35.45
CA SER A 283 -2.47 10.80 36.65
C SER A 283 -2.10 9.99 37.89
N GLY A 284 -1.70 8.71 37.74
CA GLY A 284 -1.26 7.87 38.87
C GLY A 284 0.19 8.07 39.31
N LYS A 285 0.89 9.09 38.78
CA LYS A 285 2.28 9.46 39.14
C LYS A 285 2.35 10.78 39.92
N CYS A 286 1.22 11.32 40.35
CA CYS A 286 1.13 12.48 41.24
C CYS A 286 0.94 12.03 42.69
#